data_AF-A0A926TC37-F1
#
_entry.id   AF-A0A926TC37-F1
#
_cell.length_a   1.000
_cell.length_b   1.000
_cell.length_c   1.000
_cell.angle_alpha   90.00
_cell.angle_beta   90.00
_cell.angle_gamma   90.00
#
_symmetry.space_group_name_H-M   'P 1'
#
loop_
_entity.id
_entity.type
_entity.pdbx_description
1 polymer ?
#
loop_
_entity_poly.entity_id
_entity_poly.type
_entity_poly.pdbx_seq_one_letter_code
_entity_poly.pdbx_strand_id
1 'polypeptide(L)'
;MSVLVEVLTVEEKIELSQLEERVERGLRAFCEAGLALRQIRDNRLYRESYDVFEDYCRDRWDLGKSYAYELIAAAEVQENLSGTPDAPQLTSVSQARPIAGLPPEQQVEVVQAAVAETGKLTAATVTAAAERLHPKFQPEQQVFVADAEHPQYQQPVKVVEAQGDIVLCEVPDSPRPVPFFASELTPTLTNETSSVLSPQSSLKTRPQHTIEGLEVMLMVERERSAVLEDLLRRIVGSCQTASIQALPASMLPLIREAESLL
;
A
#
# COMPACT_ATOMS: atom_id res chain seq x y z
N MET A 1 31.62 1.19 28.48
CA MET A 1 32.05 1.79 27.20
C MET A 1 30.95 2.70 26.73
N SER A 2 31.10 4.02 26.89
CA SER A 2 30.16 5.00 26.32
C SER A 2 30.37 5.04 24.81
N VAL A 3 29.32 4.78 24.05
CA VAL A 3 29.28 5.07 22.63
C VAL A 3 29.24 6.59 22.53
N LEU A 4 30.34 7.21 22.10
CA LEU A 4 30.34 8.63 21.74
C LEU A 4 29.50 8.75 20.47
N VAL A 5 28.31 9.34 20.60
CA VAL A 5 27.51 9.77 19.45
C VAL A 5 28.23 10.99 18.88
N GLU A 6 28.93 10.81 17.77
CA GLU A 6 29.52 11.93 17.03
C GLU A 6 28.40 12.83 16.51
N VAL A 7 28.38 14.06 17.02
CA VAL A 7 27.35 15.06 16.66
C VAL A 7 27.84 15.85 15.47
N LEU A 8 27.02 15.94 14.42
CA LEU A 8 27.29 16.73 13.22
C LEU A 8 27.59 18.20 13.58
N THR A 9 28.64 18.74 12.98
CA THR A 9 28.98 20.16 12.96
C THR A 9 27.90 20.98 12.25
N VAL A 10 27.95 22.31 12.38
CA VAL A 10 26.98 23.20 11.73
C VAL A 10 27.12 23.10 10.21
N GLU A 11 28.35 23.03 9.71
CA GLU A 11 28.68 22.87 8.31
C GLU A 11 28.14 21.54 7.75
N GLU A 12 28.35 20.42 8.46
CA GLU A 12 27.84 19.11 8.03
C GLU A 12 26.30 19.06 8.04
N LYS A 13 25.63 19.75 8.97
CA LYS A 13 24.15 19.86 8.96
C LYS A 13 23.63 20.66 7.77
N ILE A 14 24.32 21.73 7.40
CA ILE A 14 23.98 22.53 6.21
C ILE A 14 24.17 21.69 4.95
N GLU A 15 25.28 20.97 4.84
CA GLU A 15 25.56 20.08 3.71
C GLU A 15 24.53 18.95 3.62
N LEU A 16 24.20 18.29 4.74
CA LEU A 16 23.16 17.27 4.79
C LEU A 16 21.82 17.80 4.28
N SER A 17 21.39 18.97 4.75
CA SER A 17 20.13 19.58 4.33
C SER A 17 20.10 19.88 2.82
N GLN A 18 21.20 20.37 2.25
CA GLN A 18 21.30 20.62 0.80
C GLN A 18 21.25 19.32 -0.01
N LEU A 19 21.88 18.26 0.49
CA LEU A 19 21.85 16.94 -0.14
C LEU A 19 20.45 16.33 -0.06
N GLU A 20 19.77 16.44 1.08
CA GLU A 20 18.39 15.97 1.27
C GLU A 20 17.41 16.69 0.32
N GLU A 21 17.54 18.00 0.14
CA GLU A 21 16.71 18.76 -0.81
C GLU A 21 16.94 18.29 -2.27
N ARG A 22 18.19 17.96 -2.63
CA ARG A 22 18.51 17.41 -3.95
C ARG A 22 17.92 16.03 -4.14
N VAL A 23 17.97 15.18 -3.11
CA VAL A 23 17.36 13.85 -3.12
C VAL A 23 15.85 14.00 -3.28
N GLU A 24 15.20 14.84 -2.49
CA GLU A 24 13.74 15.06 -2.55
C GLU A 24 13.29 15.54 -3.94
N ARG A 25 14.02 16.48 -4.55
CA ARG A 25 13.76 16.91 -5.94
C ARG A 25 13.91 15.77 -6.94
N GLY A 26 14.95 14.94 -6.80
CA GLY A 26 15.16 13.78 -7.67
C GLY A 26 14.04 12.73 -7.54
N LEU A 27 13.55 12.50 -6.32
CA LEU A 27 12.44 11.59 -6.05
C LEU A 27 11.13 12.12 -6.65
N ARG A 28 10.88 13.43 -6.62
CA ARG A 28 9.69 14.02 -7.26
C ARG A 28 9.80 14.02 -8.79
N ALA A 29 11.00 14.21 -9.32
CA ALA A 29 11.23 14.38 -10.76
C ALA A 29 10.77 13.19 -11.60
N PHE A 30 10.90 11.94 -11.11
CA PHE A 30 10.46 10.78 -11.90
C PHE A 30 8.93 10.69 -12.00
N CYS A 31 8.21 11.04 -10.91
CA CYS A 31 6.75 11.11 -10.91
C CYS A 31 6.26 12.21 -11.86
N GLU A 32 6.85 13.40 -11.79
CA GLU A 32 6.52 14.51 -12.69
C GLU A 32 6.79 14.15 -14.16
N ALA A 33 7.93 13.51 -14.45
CA ALA A 33 8.25 13.02 -15.78
C ALA A 33 7.22 11.98 -16.27
N GLY A 34 6.82 11.03 -15.41
CA GLY A 34 5.78 10.05 -15.72
C GLY A 34 4.43 10.68 -16.05
N LEU A 35 3.97 11.66 -15.25
CA LEU A 35 2.74 12.41 -15.51
C LEU A 35 2.81 13.20 -16.83
N ALA A 36 3.93 13.85 -17.11
CA ALA A 36 4.13 14.58 -18.37
C ALA A 36 4.13 13.64 -19.58
N LEU A 37 4.82 12.51 -19.48
CA LEU A 37 4.83 11.47 -20.53
C LEU A 37 3.43 10.91 -20.78
N ARG A 38 2.63 10.69 -19.72
CA ARG A 38 1.22 10.29 -19.83
C ARG A 38 0.42 11.33 -20.62
N GLN A 39 0.51 12.61 -20.25
CA GLN A 39 -0.22 13.68 -20.94
C GLN A 39 0.18 13.82 -22.42
N ILE A 40 1.48 13.69 -22.73
CA ILE A 40 1.97 13.70 -24.11
C ILE A 40 1.42 12.53 -24.90
N ARG A 41 1.42 11.32 -24.30
CA ARG A 41 0.91 10.09 -24.91
C ARG A 41 -0.58 10.19 -25.21
N ASP A 42 -1.38 10.51 -24.20
CA ASP A 42 -2.83 10.45 -24.23
C ASP A 42 -3.42 11.52 -25.16
N ASN A 43 -2.83 12.72 -25.18
CA ASN A 43 -3.22 13.80 -26.10
C ASN A 43 -2.55 13.69 -27.48
N ARG A 44 -1.67 12.69 -27.68
CA ARG A 44 -0.88 12.47 -28.89
C ARG A 44 -0.08 13.72 -29.31
N LEU A 45 0.54 14.42 -28.36
CA LEU A 45 1.28 15.68 -28.62
C LEU A 45 2.58 15.45 -29.42
N TYR A 46 3.03 14.21 -29.54
CA TYR A 46 4.20 13.82 -30.34
C TYR A 46 3.91 13.70 -31.85
N ARG A 47 2.62 13.70 -32.26
CA ARG A 47 2.18 13.35 -33.62
C ARG A 47 2.65 14.26 -34.75
N GLU A 48 3.18 15.43 -34.43
CA GLU A 48 3.73 16.35 -35.43
C GLU A 48 5.07 15.86 -36.00
N SER A 49 5.88 15.17 -35.18
CA SER A 49 7.23 14.73 -35.57
C SER A 49 7.42 13.21 -35.51
N TYR A 50 6.51 12.47 -34.87
CA TYR A 50 6.62 11.02 -34.67
C TYR A 50 5.27 10.34 -34.87
N ASP A 51 5.27 9.21 -35.57
CA ASP A 51 4.06 8.41 -35.78
C ASP A 51 3.66 7.62 -34.53
N VAL A 52 4.66 7.20 -33.74
CA VAL A 52 4.53 6.30 -32.59
C VAL A 52 5.17 6.94 -31.35
N PHE A 53 4.51 6.85 -30.20
CA PHE A 53 4.95 7.48 -28.94
C PHE A 53 6.33 6.99 -28.50
N GLU A 54 6.62 5.72 -28.73
CA GLU A 54 7.88 5.09 -28.34
C GLU A 54 9.09 5.64 -29.11
N ASP A 55 8.91 6.03 -30.37
CA ASP A 55 9.97 6.67 -31.15
C ASP A 55 10.27 8.07 -30.60
N TYR A 56 9.23 8.82 -30.23
CA TYR A 56 9.37 10.10 -29.54
C TYR A 56 10.14 9.96 -28.21
N CYS A 57 9.79 8.97 -27.39
CA CYS A 57 10.45 8.72 -26.11
C CYS A 57 11.94 8.38 -26.27
N ARG A 58 12.26 7.52 -27.25
CA ARG A 58 13.63 7.12 -27.53
C ARG A 58 14.44 8.28 -28.08
N ASP A 59 13.96 8.93 -29.14
CA ASP A 59 14.79 9.87 -29.90
C ASP A 59 14.95 11.22 -29.17
N ARG A 60 13.94 11.63 -28.37
CA ARG A 60 13.95 12.93 -27.67
C ARG A 60 14.50 12.85 -26.24
N TRP A 61 14.37 11.69 -25.57
CA TRP A 61 14.69 11.55 -24.14
C TRP A 61 15.64 10.39 -23.84
N ASP A 62 16.08 9.61 -24.84
CA ASP A 62 16.86 8.39 -24.67
C ASP A 62 16.17 7.35 -23.75
N LEU A 63 14.83 7.35 -23.76
CA LEU A 63 14.03 6.44 -22.95
C LEU A 63 13.58 5.23 -23.79
N GLY A 64 13.98 4.04 -23.35
CA GLY A 64 13.44 2.81 -23.90
C GLY A 64 11.94 2.69 -23.63
N LYS A 65 11.21 2.04 -24.56
CA LYS A 65 9.76 1.80 -24.47
C LYS A 65 9.32 1.36 -23.07
N SER A 66 9.89 0.26 -22.57
CA SER A 66 9.47 -0.33 -21.29
C SER A 66 9.61 0.66 -20.14
N TYR A 67 10.74 1.36 -20.07
CA TYR A 67 10.99 2.30 -18.98
C TYR A 67 10.08 3.54 -19.06
N ALA A 68 9.77 4.03 -20.26
CA ALA A 68 8.81 5.13 -20.43
C ALA A 68 7.40 4.76 -19.92
N TYR A 69 6.92 3.54 -20.22
CA TYR A 69 5.64 3.06 -19.70
C TYR A 69 5.69 2.78 -18.20
N GLU A 70 6.81 2.32 -17.67
CA GLU A 70 6.98 2.13 -16.23
C GLU A 70 6.98 3.45 -15.46
N LEU A 71 7.58 4.51 -16.01
CA LEU A 71 7.49 5.86 -15.43
C LEU A 71 6.04 6.35 -15.37
N ILE A 72 5.28 6.14 -16.44
CA ILE A 72 3.84 6.48 -16.47
C ILE A 72 3.08 5.69 -15.41
N ALA A 73 3.26 4.37 -15.37
CA ALA A 73 2.57 3.51 -14.42
C ALA A 73 2.92 3.86 -12.96
N ALA A 74 4.19 4.14 -12.66
CA ALA A 74 4.60 4.55 -11.32
C ALA A 74 4.01 5.90 -10.90
N ALA A 75 3.92 6.85 -11.84
CA ALA A 75 3.27 8.13 -11.59
C ALA A 75 1.76 7.98 -11.33
N GLU A 76 1.08 7.09 -12.05
CA GLU A 76 -0.34 6.76 -11.83
C GLU A 76 -0.56 6.12 -10.45
N VAL A 77 0.30 5.16 -10.06
CA VAL A 77 0.26 4.56 -8.71
C VAL A 77 0.48 5.64 -7.64
N GLN A 78 1.46 6.52 -7.84
CA GLN A 78 1.71 7.62 -6.89
C GLN A 78 0.51 8.57 -6.77
N GLU A 79 -0.15 8.90 -7.88
CA GLU A 79 -1.37 9.73 -7.92
C GLU A 79 -2.50 9.08 -7.09
N ASN A 80 -2.68 7.76 -7.22
CA ASN A 80 -3.65 6.99 -6.44
C ASN A 80 -3.31 6.98 -4.94
N LEU A 81 -2.04 6.77 -4.59
CA LEU A 81 -1.57 6.78 -3.20
C LEU A 81 -1.76 8.16 -2.54
N SER A 82 -1.46 9.23 -3.28
CA SER A 82 -1.58 10.61 -2.77
C SER A 82 -3.01 11.03 -2.39
N GLY A 83 -4.04 10.29 -2.83
CA GLY A 83 -5.42 10.47 -2.38
C GLY A 83 -5.68 10.00 -0.93
N THR A 84 -4.74 9.27 -0.34
CA THR A 84 -4.87 8.71 1.01
C THR A 84 -3.94 9.46 1.98
N PRO A 85 -4.45 9.97 3.12
CA PRO A 85 -3.61 10.58 4.15
C PRO A 85 -2.51 9.60 4.62
N ASP A 86 -1.30 10.09 4.81
CA ASP A 86 -0.13 9.32 5.28
C ASP A 86 0.33 8.19 4.35
N ALA A 87 -0.17 8.14 3.10
CA ALA A 87 0.31 7.16 2.14
C ALA A 87 1.82 7.37 1.86
N PRO A 88 2.62 6.28 1.84
CA PRO A 88 4.04 6.38 1.54
C PRO A 88 4.27 6.96 0.15
N GLN A 89 5.28 7.81 0.01
CA GLN A 89 5.76 8.22 -1.31
C GLN A 89 6.63 7.12 -1.91
N LEU A 90 6.39 6.85 -3.19
CA LEU A 90 7.27 6.04 -4.00
C LEU A 90 8.58 6.80 -4.20
N THR A 91 9.68 6.11 -3.97
CA THR A 91 11.04 6.61 -4.21
C THR A 91 11.66 6.00 -5.47
N SER A 92 11.02 4.99 -6.05
CA SER A 92 11.49 4.34 -7.27
C SER A 92 10.34 3.71 -8.05
N VAL A 93 10.46 3.74 -9.37
CA VAL A 93 9.59 3.04 -10.34
C VAL A 93 9.43 1.55 -10.00
N SER A 94 10.49 0.92 -9.48
CA SER A 94 10.49 -0.50 -9.11
C SER A 94 9.49 -0.84 -8.00
N GLN A 95 9.14 0.11 -7.12
CA GLN A 95 8.14 -0.12 -6.07
C GLN A 95 6.71 -0.17 -6.64
N ALA A 96 6.42 0.55 -7.73
CA ALA A 96 5.11 0.52 -8.36
C ALA A 96 4.88 -0.74 -9.21
N ARG A 97 5.94 -1.30 -9.79
CA ARG A 97 5.85 -2.40 -10.78
C ARG A 97 4.97 -3.58 -10.32
N PRO A 98 5.05 -4.09 -9.08
CA PRO A 98 4.25 -5.25 -8.65
C PRO A 98 2.74 -4.96 -8.59
N ILE A 99 2.36 -3.69 -8.35
CA ILE A 99 0.99 -3.26 -8.06
C ILE A 99 0.36 -2.41 -9.16
N ALA A 100 1.13 -1.97 -10.16
CA ALA A 100 0.65 -1.09 -11.23
C ALA A 100 -0.57 -1.62 -11.99
N GLY A 101 -0.74 -2.95 -12.05
CA GLY A 101 -1.90 -3.58 -12.69
C GLY A 101 -3.10 -3.81 -11.77
N LEU A 102 -2.98 -3.52 -10.47
CA LEU A 102 -4.07 -3.66 -9.50
C LEU A 102 -4.99 -2.43 -9.56
N PRO A 103 -6.28 -2.56 -9.20
CA PRO A 103 -7.17 -1.44 -8.95
C PRO A 103 -6.58 -0.46 -7.92
N PRO A 104 -6.92 0.85 -7.98
CA PRO A 104 -6.38 1.87 -7.08
C PRO A 104 -6.52 1.54 -5.59
N GLU A 105 -7.65 0.96 -5.19
CA GLU A 105 -7.92 0.56 -3.79
C GLU A 105 -6.95 -0.52 -3.30
N GLN A 106 -6.69 -1.53 -4.13
CA GLN A 106 -5.74 -2.61 -3.84
C GLN A 106 -4.29 -2.11 -3.84
N GLN A 107 -3.95 -1.11 -4.66
CA GLN A 107 -2.62 -0.49 -4.63
C GLN A 107 -2.34 0.13 -3.26
N VAL A 108 -3.32 0.85 -2.70
CA VAL A 108 -3.21 1.47 -1.37
C VAL A 108 -3.08 0.40 -0.29
N GLU A 109 -3.93 -0.63 -0.32
CA GLU A 109 -3.91 -1.73 0.64
C GLU A 109 -2.55 -2.44 0.68
N VAL A 110 -2.01 -2.81 -0.49
CA VAL A 110 -0.71 -3.49 -0.59
C VAL A 110 0.42 -2.62 -0.06
N VAL A 111 0.44 -1.33 -0.39
CA VAL A 111 1.48 -0.40 0.07
C VAL A 111 1.42 -0.19 1.58
N GLN A 112 0.22 -0.04 2.15
CA GLN A 112 0.03 0.07 3.59
C GLN A 112 0.49 -1.19 4.32
N ALA A 113 0.11 -2.37 3.81
CA ALA A 113 0.53 -3.64 4.37
C ALA A 113 2.06 -3.82 4.32
N ALA A 114 2.69 -3.48 3.19
CA ALA A 114 4.15 -3.57 3.04
C ALA A 114 4.91 -2.69 4.05
N VAL A 115 4.41 -1.49 4.33
CA VAL A 115 5.02 -0.57 5.32
C VAL A 115 4.71 -1.02 6.74
N ALA A 116 3.51 -1.51 7.04
CA ALA A 116 3.15 -1.98 8.37
C ALA A 116 4.03 -3.15 8.84
N GLU A 117 4.42 -4.05 7.93
CA GLU A 117 5.24 -5.22 8.27
C GLU A 117 6.73 -4.90 8.50
N THR A 118 7.30 -4.00 7.69
CA THR A 118 8.76 -3.82 7.63
C THR A 118 9.24 -2.42 7.98
N GLY A 119 8.33 -1.46 8.11
CA GLY A 119 8.61 -0.04 8.29
C GLY A 119 9.25 0.64 7.08
N LYS A 120 9.51 -0.10 5.98
CA LYS A 120 10.20 0.42 4.79
C LYS A 120 9.52 -0.02 3.51
N LEU A 121 9.20 0.95 2.65
CA LEU A 121 8.70 0.66 1.32
C LEU A 121 9.85 0.29 0.39
N THR A 122 9.93 -0.97 -0.02
CA THR A 122 10.91 -1.46 -1.00
C THR A 122 10.19 -2.28 -2.06
N ALA A 123 10.79 -2.47 -3.24
CA ALA A 123 10.18 -3.29 -4.28
C ALA A 123 9.91 -4.73 -3.80
N ALA A 124 10.80 -5.29 -2.95
CA ALA A 124 10.64 -6.63 -2.39
C ALA A 124 9.46 -6.71 -1.41
N THR A 125 9.30 -5.71 -0.53
CA THR A 125 8.21 -5.69 0.45
C THR A 125 6.85 -5.47 -0.22
N VAL A 126 6.79 -4.62 -1.24
CA VAL A 126 5.58 -4.46 -2.07
C VAL A 126 5.26 -5.74 -2.83
N THR A 127 6.25 -6.43 -3.39
CA THR A 127 6.03 -7.70 -4.10
C THR A 127 5.47 -8.76 -3.17
N ALA A 128 6.09 -8.96 -2.01
CA ALA A 128 5.64 -9.94 -1.02
C ALA A 128 4.22 -9.64 -0.52
N ALA A 129 3.90 -8.37 -0.24
CA ALA A 129 2.56 -7.96 0.14
C ALA A 129 1.53 -8.16 -0.99
N ALA A 130 1.90 -7.84 -2.24
CA ALA A 130 1.04 -8.05 -3.40
C ALA A 130 0.73 -9.53 -3.62
N GLU A 131 1.74 -10.40 -3.56
CA GLU A 131 1.57 -11.85 -3.72
C GLU A 131 0.74 -12.47 -2.60
N ARG A 132 0.84 -11.92 -1.39
CA ARG A 132 0.08 -12.38 -0.21
C ARG A 132 -1.39 -11.95 -0.26
N LEU A 133 -1.66 -10.71 -0.66
CA LEU A 133 -3.01 -10.12 -0.64
C LEU A 133 -3.80 -10.40 -1.92
N HIS A 134 -3.13 -10.32 -3.07
CA HIS A 134 -3.74 -10.50 -4.39
C HIS A 134 -2.93 -11.54 -5.19
N PRO A 135 -2.95 -12.81 -4.77
CA PRO A 135 -2.25 -13.87 -5.48
C PRO A 135 -2.76 -13.98 -6.91
N LYS A 136 -1.82 -14.06 -7.86
CA LYS A 136 -2.14 -14.24 -9.28
C LYS A 136 -2.28 -15.71 -9.59
N PHE A 137 -3.40 -16.07 -10.22
CA PHE A 137 -3.68 -17.43 -10.66
C PHE A 137 -3.54 -17.55 -12.17
N GLN A 138 -2.92 -18.63 -12.62
CA GLN A 138 -2.82 -18.96 -14.04
C GLN A 138 -3.97 -19.87 -14.47
N PRO A 139 -4.48 -19.75 -15.71
CA PRO A 139 -5.39 -20.74 -16.27
C PRO A 139 -4.79 -22.14 -16.16
N GLU A 140 -5.63 -23.14 -15.92
CA GLU A 140 -5.29 -24.55 -15.72
C GLU A 140 -4.49 -24.87 -14.45
N GLN A 141 -4.19 -23.87 -13.61
CA GLN A 141 -3.50 -24.09 -12.34
C GLN A 141 -4.38 -24.87 -11.36
N GLN A 142 -3.81 -25.90 -10.73
CA GLN A 142 -4.45 -26.57 -9.60
C GLN A 142 -4.25 -25.76 -8.32
N VAL A 143 -5.34 -25.51 -7.62
CA VAL A 143 -5.39 -24.75 -6.36
C VAL A 143 -6.27 -25.50 -5.36
N PHE A 144 -6.10 -25.25 -4.07
CA PHE A 144 -6.92 -25.84 -3.03
C PHE A 144 -7.84 -24.78 -2.42
N VAL A 145 -9.09 -25.16 -2.16
CA VAL A 145 -10.01 -24.32 -1.40
C VAL A 145 -9.60 -24.34 0.08
N ALA A 146 -9.17 -23.18 0.56
CA ALA A 146 -8.68 -22.95 1.92
C ALA A 146 -9.80 -22.55 2.89
N ASP A 147 -10.97 -22.15 2.38
CA ASP A 147 -12.14 -21.84 3.21
C ASP A 147 -12.73 -23.13 3.81
N ALA A 148 -12.68 -23.23 5.14
CA ALA A 148 -13.18 -24.36 5.91
C ALA A 148 -14.72 -24.48 5.88
N GLU A 149 -15.42 -23.41 5.54
CA GLU A 149 -16.89 -23.40 5.43
C GLU A 149 -17.36 -23.84 4.03
N HIS A 150 -16.46 -23.89 3.05
CA HIS A 150 -16.81 -24.27 1.69
C HIS A 150 -16.94 -25.81 1.55
N PRO A 151 -17.95 -26.33 0.82
CA PRO A 151 -18.14 -27.78 0.62
C PRO A 151 -16.93 -28.52 0.01
N GLN A 152 -16.04 -27.78 -0.63
CA GLN A 152 -14.85 -28.29 -1.30
C GLN A 152 -13.56 -28.00 -0.53
N TYR A 153 -13.65 -27.68 0.77
CA TYR A 153 -12.47 -27.46 1.62
C TYR A 153 -11.42 -28.57 1.44
N GLN A 154 -10.17 -28.15 1.23
CA GLN A 154 -9.00 -29.00 0.94
C GLN A 154 -9.10 -29.86 -0.34
N GLN A 155 -10.12 -29.65 -1.18
CA GLN A 155 -10.20 -30.32 -2.47
C GLN A 155 -9.42 -29.53 -3.54
N PRO A 156 -8.74 -30.23 -4.45
CA PRO A 156 -8.11 -29.58 -5.59
C PRO A 156 -9.20 -29.13 -6.57
N VAL A 157 -9.16 -27.84 -6.90
CA VAL A 157 -9.98 -27.23 -7.96
C VAL A 157 -9.05 -26.66 -9.02
N LYS A 158 -9.57 -26.51 -10.24
CA LYS A 158 -8.75 -26.11 -11.38
C LYS A 158 -9.17 -24.72 -11.86
N VAL A 159 -8.24 -23.79 -11.91
CA VAL A 159 -8.51 -22.42 -12.35
C VAL A 159 -8.84 -22.43 -13.84
N VAL A 160 -9.99 -21.85 -14.19
CA VAL A 160 -10.40 -21.61 -15.57
C VAL A 160 -9.94 -20.22 -16.00
N GLU A 161 -10.26 -19.22 -15.18
CA GLU A 161 -9.93 -17.82 -15.42
C GLU A 161 -9.87 -17.07 -14.09
N ALA A 162 -9.01 -16.05 -14.01
CA ALA A 162 -8.94 -15.13 -12.89
C ALA A 162 -9.17 -13.70 -13.37
N GLN A 163 -10.12 -13.01 -12.76
CA GLN A 163 -10.46 -11.61 -13.04
C GLN A 163 -10.47 -10.84 -11.72
N GLY A 164 -9.40 -10.08 -11.45
CA GLY A 164 -9.23 -9.39 -10.17
C GLY A 164 -9.18 -10.40 -9.02
N ASP A 165 -10.00 -10.19 -7.99
CA ASP A 165 -10.10 -11.07 -6.83
C ASP A 165 -11.02 -12.28 -7.05
N ILE A 166 -11.72 -12.37 -8.18
CA ILE A 166 -12.61 -13.50 -8.48
C ILE A 166 -11.88 -14.50 -9.38
N VAL A 167 -11.86 -15.75 -8.94
CA VAL A 167 -11.25 -16.87 -9.65
C VAL A 167 -12.32 -17.90 -9.98
N LEU A 168 -12.58 -18.10 -11.26
CA LEU A 168 -13.49 -19.14 -11.73
C LEU A 168 -12.76 -20.46 -11.74
N CYS A 169 -13.27 -21.44 -10.98
CA CYS A 169 -12.67 -22.77 -10.90
C CYS A 169 -13.62 -23.87 -11.36
N GLU A 170 -13.08 -24.86 -12.08
CA GLU A 170 -13.70 -26.16 -12.28
C GLU A 170 -13.62 -26.96 -10.99
N VAL A 171 -14.78 -27.47 -10.56
CA VAL A 171 -14.94 -28.20 -9.31
C VAL A 171 -15.60 -29.56 -9.62
N PRO A 172 -15.22 -30.66 -8.96
CA PRO A 172 -15.70 -32.00 -9.32
C PRO A 172 -17.23 -32.17 -9.31
N ASP A 173 -17.91 -31.49 -8.38
CA ASP A 173 -19.34 -31.65 -8.14
C ASP A 173 -20.23 -30.62 -8.89
N SER A 174 -19.66 -29.81 -9.78
CA SER A 174 -20.42 -28.82 -10.57
C SER A 174 -20.15 -28.95 -12.07
N PRO A 175 -21.19 -28.96 -12.92
CA PRO A 175 -21.03 -28.93 -14.38
C PRO A 175 -20.65 -27.54 -14.93
N ARG A 176 -20.58 -26.51 -14.08
CA ARG A 176 -20.19 -25.14 -14.46
C ARG A 176 -19.09 -24.63 -13.54
N PRO A 177 -18.18 -23.77 -14.03
CA PRO A 177 -17.19 -23.11 -13.18
C PRO A 177 -17.84 -22.34 -12.04
N VAL A 178 -17.27 -22.45 -10.85
CA VAL A 178 -17.73 -21.80 -9.62
C VAL A 178 -16.78 -20.64 -9.30
N PRO A 179 -17.30 -19.45 -8.96
CA PRO A 179 -16.47 -18.33 -8.53
C PRO A 179 -15.98 -18.53 -7.09
N PHE A 180 -14.70 -18.28 -6.88
CA PHE A 180 -14.03 -18.23 -5.58
C PHE A 180 -13.37 -16.86 -5.41
N PHE A 181 -13.20 -16.41 -4.17
CA PHE A 181 -12.28 -15.31 -3.90
C PHE A 181 -10.84 -15.81 -3.93
N ALA A 182 -9.92 -14.99 -4.45
CA ALA A 182 -8.49 -15.26 -4.48
C ALA A 182 -7.93 -15.64 -3.10
N SER A 183 -8.43 -15.01 -2.03
CA SER A 183 -8.06 -15.28 -0.63
C SER A 183 -8.54 -16.64 -0.11
N GLU A 184 -9.54 -17.24 -0.74
CA GLU A 184 -10.06 -18.57 -0.40
C GLU A 184 -9.27 -19.69 -1.08
N LEU A 185 -8.32 -19.35 -1.96
CA LEU A 185 -7.57 -20.31 -2.73
C LEU A 185 -6.10 -20.30 -2.33
N THR A 186 -5.52 -21.49 -2.24
CA THR A 186 -4.08 -21.66 -2.01
C THR A 186 -3.46 -22.34 -3.23
N PRO A 187 -2.41 -21.75 -3.84
CA PRO A 187 -1.76 -22.34 -4.99
C PRO A 187 -1.04 -23.63 -4.59
N THR A 188 -1.11 -24.65 -5.46
CA THR A 188 -0.29 -25.86 -5.31
C THR A 188 1.16 -25.46 -5.57
N LEU A 189 2.03 -25.48 -4.55
CA LEU A 189 3.46 -25.24 -4.71
C LEU A 189 4.04 -26.34 -5.60
N THR A 190 4.07 -26.13 -6.91
CA THR A 190 4.86 -26.94 -7.83
C THR A 190 6.32 -26.50 -7.71
N ASN A 191 7.00 -26.95 -6.66
CA ASN A 191 8.43 -27.20 -6.77
C ASN A 191 8.87 -28.26 -5.77
N GLU A 192 9.60 -29.22 -6.32
CA GLU A 192 10.27 -30.27 -5.58
C GLU A 192 11.19 -29.68 -4.52
N THR A 193 10.83 -29.89 -3.26
CA THR A 193 11.81 -30.16 -2.21
C THR A 193 11.14 -31.10 -1.24
N SER A 194 11.22 -32.39 -1.57
CA SER A 194 11.02 -33.46 -0.61
C SER A 194 12.01 -33.26 0.53
N SER A 195 11.51 -32.84 1.68
CA SER A 195 12.10 -33.17 2.97
C SER A 195 10.97 -33.31 3.99
N VAL A 196 10.37 -34.50 3.95
CA VAL A 196 9.96 -35.31 5.11
C VAL A 196 9.62 -34.50 6.37
N LEU A 197 8.32 -34.38 6.66
CA LEU A 197 7.79 -34.76 7.98
C LEU A 197 6.26 -34.90 7.91
N SER A 198 5.78 -36.14 8.00
CA SER A 198 4.44 -36.44 8.54
C SER A 198 4.64 -37.07 9.92
N PRO A 199 3.56 -37.31 10.68
CA PRO A 199 2.75 -36.33 11.39
C PRO A 199 3.02 -36.49 12.90
N GLN A 200 3.28 -35.40 13.63
CA GLN A 200 3.30 -35.44 15.09
C GLN A 200 2.08 -34.69 15.60
N SER A 201 1.05 -35.47 15.93
CA SER A 201 0.06 -35.10 16.93
C SER A 201 0.79 -34.58 18.17
N SER A 202 0.66 -33.30 18.44
CA SER A 202 1.08 -32.69 19.68
C SER A 202 0.07 -31.60 19.99
N LEU A 203 -0.92 -31.97 20.80
CA LEU A 203 -1.56 -31.03 21.71
C LEU A 203 -0.44 -30.25 22.43
N LYS A 204 -0.13 -29.06 21.93
CA LYS A 204 0.75 -28.09 22.60
C LYS A 204 -0.01 -26.78 22.67
N THR A 205 -0.67 -26.62 23.81
CA THR A 205 -0.79 -25.36 24.56
C THR A 205 -0.54 -24.09 23.76
N ARG A 206 -1.65 -23.38 23.53
CA ARG A 206 -1.76 -21.92 23.38
C ARG A 206 -0.59 -21.19 24.05
N PRO A 207 0.31 -20.51 23.31
CA PRO A 207 1.22 -19.57 23.92
C PRO A 207 0.39 -18.37 24.37
N GLN A 208 0.29 -18.22 25.69
CA GLN A 208 -0.10 -16.97 26.33
C GLN A 208 1.01 -15.94 26.05
N HIS A 209 0.92 -15.23 24.92
CA HIS A 209 1.50 -13.90 24.78
C HIS A 209 0.38 -12.94 24.37
N THR A 210 -0.64 -12.94 25.23
CA THR A 210 -1.57 -11.84 25.46
C THR A 210 -0.85 -10.87 26.40
N ILE A 211 -0.80 -9.59 26.04
CA ILE A 211 -0.73 -8.38 26.88
C ILE A 211 0.12 -7.28 26.20
N GLU A 212 1.35 -7.54 25.74
CA GLU A 212 2.21 -6.47 25.18
C GLU A 212 1.67 -5.85 23.87
N GLY A 213 1.10 -6.65 22.96
CA GLY A 213 0.52 -6.12 21.72
C GLY A 213 -0.78 -5.33 21.92
N LEU A 214 -1.56 -5.67 22.94
CA LEU A 214 -2.76 -4.92 23.33
C LEU A 214 -2.40 -3.64 24.08
N GLU A 215 -1.29 -3.63 24.84
CA GLU A 215 -0.77 -2.42 25.48
C GLU A 215 -0.26 -1.40 24.45
N VAL A 216 0.42 -1.84 23.39
CA VAL A 216 0.84 -0.94 22.30
C VAL A 216 -0.39 -0.35 21.58
N MET A 217 -1.44 -1.15 21.35
CA MET A 217 -2.67 -0.67 20.72
C MET A 217 -3.47 0.29 21.61
N LEU A 218 -3.54 0.02 22.93
CA LEU A 218 -4.14 0.92 23.94
C LEU A 218 -3.32 2.20 24.16
N MET A 219 -2.00 2.15 23.99
CA MET A 219 -1.12 3.31 24.10
C MET A 219 -1.26 4.25 22.90
N VAL A 220 -1.37 3.69 21.69
CA VAL A 220 -1.65 4.48 20.46
C VAL A 220 -3.04 5.11 20.50
N GLU A 221 -4.06 4.40 21.00
CA GLU A 221 -5.39 5.00 21.20
C GLU A 221 -5.41 6.07 22.31
N ARG A 222 -4.62 5.92 23.38
CA ARG A 222 -4.46 6.97 24.41
C ARG A 222 -3.72 8.20 23.90
N GLU A 223 -2.68 8.04 23.08
CA GLU A 223 -1.99 9.17 22.45
C GLU A 223 -2.89 9.88 21.44
N ARG A 224 -3.69 9.15 20.66
CA ARG A 224 -4.71 9.72 19.77
C ARG A 224 -5.79 10.49 20.54
N SER A 225 -6.27 9.96 21.66
CA SER A 225 -7.23 10.64 22.53
C SER A 225 -6.64 11.90 23.16
N ALA A 226 -5.37 11.88 23.60
CA ALA A 226 -4.71 13.04 24.18
C ALA A 226 -4.47 14.16 23.16
N VAL A 227 -4.10 13.81 21.92
CA VAL A 227 -3.96 14.77 20.82
C VAL A 227 -5.32 15.36 20.46
N LEU A 228 -6.38 14.55 20.44
CA LEU A 228 -7.74 15.02 20.18
C LEU A 228 -8.26 15.94 21.30
N GLU A 229 -8.03 15.59 22.57
CA GLU A 229 -8.37 16.43 23.72
C GLU A 229 -7.58 17.75 23.73
N ASP A 230 -6.30 17.75 23.37
CA ASP A 230 -5.50 18.98 23.29
C ASP A 230 -5.96 19.86 22.12
N LEU A 231 -6.32 19.26 20.98
CA LEU A 231 -6.91 19.97 19.85
C LEU A 231 -8.27 20.56 20.23
N LEU A 232 -9.11 19.82 20.94
CA LEU A 232 -10.40 20.28 21.45
C LEU A 232 -10.24 21.39 22.49
N ARG A 233 -9.29 21.29 23.44
CA ARG A 233 -8.99 22.36 24.40
C ARG A 233 -8.48 23.62 23.73
N ARG A 234 -7.65 23.50 22.69
CA ARG A 234 -7.18 24.65 21.90
C ARG A 234 -8.31 25.29 21.10
N ILE A 235 -9.20 24.49 20.52
CA ILE A 235 -10.40 24.99 19.83
C ILE A 235 -11.33 25.70 20.81
N VAL A 236 -11.70 25.06 21.93
CA VAL A 236 -12.58 25.63 22.97
C VAL A 236 -11.95 26.88 23.62
N GLY A 237 -10.65 26.86 23.93
CA GLY A 237 -9.91 28.01 24.46
C GLY A 237 -9.80 29.17 23.47
N SER A 238 -9.67 28.89 22.17
CA SER A 238 -9.72 29.92 21.12
C SER A 238 -11.12 30.53 20.97
N CYS A 239 -12.18 29.73 21.20
CA CYS A 239 -13.56 30.20 21.20
C CYS A 239 -13.93 31.04 22.46
N GLN A 240 -13.30 30.78 23.61
CA GLN A 240 -13.52 31.55 24.84
C GLN A 240 -12.73 32.88 24.89
N THR A 241 -11.60 32.96 24.17
CA THR A 241 -10.78 34.18 24.08
C THR A 241 -11.24 35.13 22.97
N ALA A 242 -11.92 34.61 21.94
CA ALA A 242 -12.72 35.42 21.03
C ALA A 242 -13.98 35.92 21.78
N SER A 243 -14.20 37.24 21.80
CA SER A 243 -15.37 37.85 22.46
C SER A 243 -16.67 37.10 22.10
N ILE A 244 -17.28 36.47 23.10
CA ILE A 244 -18.45 35.57 23.01
C ILE A 244 -19.68 36.24 22.34
N GLN A 245 -19.62 37.54 22.06
CA GLN A 245 -20.68 38.30 21.39
C GLN A 245 -20.72 38.17 19.85
N ALA A 246 -19.77 37.47 19.22
CA ALA A 246 -19.72 37.33 17.75
C ALA A 246 -19.98 35.90 17.21
N LEU A 247 -20.22 34.91 18.09
CA LEU A 247 -20.47 33.53 17.65
C LEU A 247 -21.96 33.34 17.32
N PRO A 248 -22.30 32.77 16.15
CA PRO A 248 -23.69 32.50 15.79
C PRO A 248 -24.32 31.51 16.78
N ALA A 249 -25.58 31.78 17.18
CA ALA A 249 -26.29 30.99 18.19
C ALA A 249 -26.40 29.49 17.86
N SER A 250 -26.24 29.11 16.59
CA SER A 250 -26.22 27.73 16.11
C SER A 250 -24.97 26.94 16.56
N MET A 251 -23.89 27.59 16.98
CA MET A 251 -22.67 26.90 17.45
C MET A 251 -22.62 26.69 18.97
N LEU A 252 -23.50 27.33 19.74
CA LEU A 252 -23.57 27.16 21.20
C LEU A 252 -23.84 25.71 21.68
N PRO A 253 -24.68 24.89 21.01
CA PRO A 253 -24.88 23.50 21.42
C PRO A 253 -23.61 22.66 21.20
N LEU A 254 -22.91 22.86 20.07
CA LEU A 254 -21.69 22.15 19.72
C LEU A 254 -20.54 22.47 20.67
N ILE A 255 -20.43 23.73 21.11
CA ILE A 255 -19.43 24.14 22.11
C ILE A 255 -19.74 23.50 23.47
N ARG A 256 -21.01 23.46 23.90
CA ARG A 256 -21.39 22.78 25.16
C ARG A 256 -21.19 21.28 25.12
N GLU A 257 -21.44 20.66 23.97
CA GLU A 257 -21.19 19.24 23.75
C GLU A 257 -19.68 18.94 23.78
N ALA A 258 -18.86 19.79 23.15
CA ALA A 258 -17.40 19.71 23.23
C ALA A 258 -16.84 19.97 24.65
N GLU A 259 -17.44 20.88 25.42
CA GLU A 259 -17.10 21.11 26.84
C GLU A 259 -17.50 19.92 27.74
N SER A 260 -18.52 19.14 27.37
CA SER A 260 -18.95 17.96 28.12
C SER A 260 -18.13 16.70 27.84
N LEU A 261 -17.37 16.71 26.74
CA LEU A 261 -16.48 15.64 26.30
C LEU A 261 -15.03 15.84 26.78
N LEU A 262 -14.73 16.97 27.43
CA LEU A 262 -13.46 17.32 28.08
C LEU A 262 -13.54 17.15 29.61
#